data_AF-A0A1G6WJN2-F1
#
_entry.id   AF-A0A1G6WJN2-F1
#
_cell.length_a   1.000
_cell.length_b   1.000
_cell.length_c   1.000
_cell.angle_alpha   90.00
_cell.angle_beta   90.00
_cell.angle_gamma   90.00
#
_symmetry.space_group_name_H-M   'P 1'
#
loop_
_entity.id
_entity.type
_entity.pdbx_description
1 polymer ?
#
loop_
_entity_poly.entity_id
_entity_poly.type
_entity_poly.pdbx_seq_one_letter_code
_entity_poly.pdbx_strand_id
1 'polypeptide(L)'
;MQCFYVLVHGRLQWAATDPADDTDQSRPRGFYCHRYVLAREVAEAESQAFSRVRSNFDKQFDWAREGRAMLNLEAEEVTVAPFRKLLKATNRGHTFYTDG
;
A
#
# COMPACT_ATOMS: atom_id res chain seq x y z
N MET A 1 -19.18 -0.69 14.93
CA MET A 1 -17.92 -1.14 14.31
C MET A 1 -18.24 -2.27 13.36
N GLN A 2 -17.72 -2.20 12.13
CA GLN A 2 -17.89 -3.18 11.08
C GLN A 2 -16.51 -3.49 10.47
N CYS A 3 -16.41 -4.63 9.80
CA CYS A 3 -15.23 -4.98 9.02
C CYS A 3 -15.38 -4.39 7.62
N PHE A 4 -14.38 -3.64 7.18
CA PHE A 4 -14.30 -3.09 5.83
C PHE A 4 -13.16 -3.75 5.07
N TYR A 5 -13.42 -4.05 3.80
CA TYR A 5 -12.41 -4.32 2.80
C TYR A 5 -12.04 -3.00 2.12
N VAL A 6 -10.74 -2.75 1.98
CA VAL A 6 -10.17 -1.60 1.28
C VAL A 6 -9.16 -2.14 0.26
N LEU A 7 -9.38 -1.85 -1.02
CA LEU A 7 -8.37 -2.01 -2.06
C LEU A 7 -7.55 -0.73 -2.12
N VAL A 8 -6.29 -0.80 -1.69
CA VAL A 8 -5.38 0.35 -1.70
C VAL A 8 -4.48 0.25 -2.92
N HIS A 9 -4.42 1.35 -3.67
CA HIS A 9 -3.45 1.58 -4.73
C HIS A 9 -2.36 2.51 -4.20
N GLY A 10 -1.13 2.01 -4.15
CA GLY A 10 0.06 2.79 -3.85
C GLY A 10 0.80 3.17 -5.12
N ARG A 11 0.99 4.46 -5.37
CA ARG A 11 1.76 5.01 -6.47
C ARG A 11 3.11 5.52 -5.96
N LEU A 12 4.19 5.11 -6.62
CA LEU A 12 5.56 5.47 -6.27
C LEU A 12 6.12 6.44 -7.30
N GLN A 13 6.64 7.56 -6.80
CA GLN A 13 7.37 8.53 -7.60
C GLN A 13 8.82 8.52 -7.15
N TRP A 14 9.68 7.94 -7.98
CA TRP A 14 11.10 7.79 -7.67
C TRP A 14 11.83 9.12 -7.85
N ALA A 15 12.76 9.39 -6.93
CA ALA A 15 13.69 10.50 -7.09
C ALA A 15 14.55 10.28 -8.34
N ALA A 16 14.89 11.36 -9.05
CA ALA A 16 15.85 11.31 -10.14
C ALA A 16 17.18 10.77 -9.59
N THR A 17 17.71 9.73 -10.24
CA THR A 17 18.92 9.03 -9.79
C THR A 17 20.09 9.40 -10.69
N ASP A 18 21.29 9.38 -10.11
CA ASP A 18 22.53 9.46 -10.89
C ASP A 18 22.62 8.26 -11.85
N PRO A 19 23.06 8.44 -13.10
CA PRO A 19 23.12 7.39 -14.12
C PRO A 19 24.13 6.26 -13.80
N ALA A 20 24.91 6.38 -12.73
CA ALA A 20 25.88 5.37 -12.30
C ALA A 20 25.26 4.24 -11.45
N ASP A 21 24.00 4.37 -11.03
CA ASP A 21 23.29 3.39 -10.17
C ASP A 21 22.38 2.45 -10.99
N ASP A 22 22.65 2.34 -12.29
CA ASP A 22 21.85 1.61 -13.30
C ASP A 22 22.24 0.13 -13.41
N THR A 23 22.56 -0.49 -12.27
CA THR A 23 22.64 -1.94 -12.17
C THR A 23 21.55 -2.46 -11.25
N ASP A 24 20.64 -3.20 -11.88
CA ASP A 24 19.65 -4.11 -11.32
C ASP A 24 18.27 -3.58 -10.87
N GLN A 25 17.35 -3.68 -11.84
CA GLN A 25 16.05 -4.37 -11.72
C GLN A 25 14.96 -3.74 -10.83
N SER A 26 13.95 -3.24 -11.53
CA SER A 26 12.54 -3.11 -11.12
C SER A 26 12.26 -2.15 -9.97
N ARG A 27 12.44 -0.86 -10.21
CA ARG A 27 11.74 0.18 -9.44
C ARG A 27 10.25 0.13 -9.78
N PRO A 28 9.38 -0.44 -8.93
CA PRO A 28 7.97 -0.51 -9.27
C PRO A 28 7.37 0.88 -9.37
N ARG A 29 6.49 1.07 -10.34
CA ARG A 29 5.65 2.28 -10.43
C ARG A 29 4.64 2.38 -9.30
N GLY A 30 4.25 1.23 -8.75
CA GLY A 30 3.31 1.18 -7.66
C GLY A 30 2.97 -0.25 -7.26
N PHE A 31 1.92 -0.37 -6.46
CA PHE A 31 1.39 -1.64 -6.02
C PHE A 31 -0.11 -1.55 -5.74
N TYR A 32 -0.75 -2.71 -5.77
CA TYR A 32 -2.06 -2.90 -5.16
C TYR A 32 -1.94 -3.72 -3.88
N CYS A 33 -2.76 -3.41 -2.88
CA CYS A 33 -2.84 -4.25 -1.70
C CYS A 33 -4.25 -4.28 -1.11
N HIS A 34 -4.61 -5.44 -0.57
CA HIS A 34 -5.88 -5.66 0.08
C HIS A 34 -5.73 -5.42 1.59
N ARG A 35 -6.64 -4.62 2.16
CA ARG A 35 -6.70 -4.38 3.60
C ARG A 35 -8.08 -4.69 4.15
N TYR A 36 -8.12 -5.48 5.22
CA TYR A 36 -9.30 -5.65 6.05
C TYR A 36 -9.06 -4.91 7.38
N VAL A 37 -9.97 -3.99 7.71
CA VAL A 37 -9.86 -3.12 8.90
C VAL A 37 -11.20 -3.07 9.64
N LEU A 38 -11.13 -2.77 10.94
CA LEU A 38 -12.32 -2.53 11.76
C LEU A 38 -12.49 -1.03 11.93
N ALA A 39 -13.63 -0.51 11.49
CA ALA A 39 -13.95 0.91 11.56
C ALA A 39 -15.43 1.13 11.88
N ARG A 40 -15.79 2.35 12.26
CA ARG A 40 -17.18 2.78 12.44
C ARG A 40 -17.81 3.25 11.13
N GLU A 41 -17.01 3.81 10.24
CA GLU A 41 -17.42 4.35 8.94
C GLU A 41 -16.32 4.21 7.88
N VAL A 42 -16.66 4.52 6.62
CA VAL A 42 -15.78 4.39 5.46
C VAL A 42 -14.52 5.25 5.58
N ALA A 43 -14.66 6.53 5.95
CA ALA A 43 -13.51 7.43 6.08
C ALA A 43 -12.49 6.96 7.13
N GLU A 44 -12.97 6.39 8.24
CA GLU A 44 -12.12 5.80 9.25
C GLU A 44 -11.43 4.53 8.72
N ALA A 45 -12.13 3.69 7.94
CA ALA A 45 -11.56 2.51 7.32
C ALA A 45 -10.41 2.86 6.35
N GLU A 46 -10.59 3.86 5.50
CA GLU A 46 -9.55 4.34 4.58
C GLU A 46 -8.33 4.86 5.33
N SER A 47 -8.53 5.75 6.30
CA SER A 47 -7.45 6.32 7.11
C SER A 47 -6.64 5.23 7.83
N GLN A 48 -7.32 4.25 8.44
CA GLN A 48 -6.66 3.11 9.08
C GLN A 48 -5.91 2.22 8.07
N ALA A 49 -6.51 1.95 6.90
CA ALA A 49 -5.88 1.15 5.87
C ALA A 49 -4.61 1.82 5.35
N PHE A 50 -4.66 3.13 5.05
CA PHE A 50 -3.50 3.89 4.60
C PHE A 50 -2.38 3.94 5.63
N SER A 51 -2.71 4.21 6.90
CA SER A 51 -1.74 4.21 7.99
C SER A 51 -1.00 2.87 8.10
N ARG A 52 -1.73 1.75 8.03
CA ARG A 52 -1.14 0.40 8.04
C ARG A 52 -0.29 0.13 6.80
N VAL A 53 -0.73 0.56 5.62
CA VAL A 53 0.04 0.40 4.39
C VAL A 53 1.35 1.16 4.46
N ARG A 54 1.34 2.45 4.86
CA ARG A 54 2.57 3.24 5.04
C ARG A 54 3.53 2.57 6.02
N SER A 55 3.05 2.20 7.20
CA SER A 55 3.90 1.55 8.21
C SER A 55 4.50 0.22 7.72
N ASN A 56 3.72 -0.61 7.02
CA ASN A 56 4.21 -1.88 6.47
C ASN A 56 5.20 -1.66 5.32
N PHE A 57 4.92 -0.69 4.46
CA PHE A 57 5.77 -0.34 3.32
C PHE A 57 7.12 0.18 3.79
N ASP A 58 7.11 1.15 4.72
CA ASP A 58 8.33 1.70 5.29
C ASP A 58 9.16 0.59 5.93
N LYS A 59 8.56 -0.28 6.76
CA LYS A 59 9.28 -1.40 7.40
C LYS A 59 9.90 -2.41 6.42
N GLN A 60 9.34 -2.58 5.23
CA GLN A 60 9.78 -3.61 4.28
C GLN A 60 10.82 -3.09 3.29
N PHE A 61 10.73 -1.83 2.90
CA PHE A 61 11.50 -1.29 1.77
C PHE A 61 12.35 -0.08 2.13
N ASP A 62 11.97 0.67 3.17
CA ASP A 62 12.62 1.92 3.59
C ASP A 62 12.72 3.04 2.51
N TRP A 63 12.20 2.83 1.29
CA TRP A 63 12.35 3.76 0.16
C TRP A 63 11.80 5.16 0.43
N ALA A 64 10.63 5.25 1.07
CA ALA A 64 10.04 6.54 1.42
C ALA A 64 10.77 7.21 2.59
N ARG A 65 11.22 6.42 3.58
CA ARG A 65 12.02 6.91 4.71
C ARG A 65 13.37 7.47 4.27
N GLU A 66 13.99 6.85 3.27
CA GLU A 66 15.27 7.27 2.71
C GLU A 66 15.14 8.33 1.61
N GLY A 67 13.93 8.82 1.33
CA GLY A 67 13.69 9.82 0.29
C GLY A 67 13.93 9.34 -1.14
N ARG A 68 14.06 8.03 -1.36
CA ARG A 68 14.26 7.43 -2.69
C ARG A 68 12.98 7.43 -3.53
N ALA A 69 11.82 7.34 -2.88
CA ALA A 69 10.52 7.37 -3.54
C ALA A 69 9.46 8.07 -2.69
N MET A 70 8.59 8.87 -3.32
CA MET A 70 7.38 9.39 -2.69
C MET A 70 6.22 8.42 -2.88
N LEU A 71 5.56 8.03 -1.78
CA LEU A 71 4.40 7.14 -1.77
C LEU A 71 3.08 7.92 -1.65
N ASN A 72 2.26 7.83 -2.69
CA ASN A 72 0.87 8.30 -2.72
C ASN A 72 -0.08 7.10 -2.59
N LEU A 73 -1.09 7.21 -1.72
CA LEU A 73 -2.07 6.14 -1.50
C LEU A 73 -3.46 6.62 -1.88
N GLU A 74 -4.23 5.74 -2.49
CA GLU A 74 -5.63 5.95 -2.85
C GLU A 74 -6.43 4.67 -2.55
N ALA A 75 -7.71 4.84 -2.21
CA ALA A 75 -8.64 3.73 -2.05
C ALA A 75 -9.42 3.58 -3.37
N GLU A 76 -9.13 2.51 -4.11
CA GLU A 76 -9.84 2.18 -5.36
C GLU A 76 -11.22 1.58 -5.06
N GLU A 77 -11.35 0.90 -3.93
CA GLU A 77 -12.59 0.28 -3.50
C GLU A 77 -12.67 0.24 -1.97
N VAL A 78 -13.84 0.56 -1.41
CA VAL A 78 -14.17 0.34 -0.01
C VAL A 78 -15.53 -0.32 0.12
N THR A 79 -15.59 -1.51 0.69
CA THR A 79 -16.84 -2.26 0.86
C THR A 79 -16.91 -2.94 2.23
N VAL A 80 -18.13 -3.18 2.71
CA VAL A 80 -18.33 -3.95 3.96
C VAL A 80 -17.98 -5.41 3.70
N ALA A 81 -17.21 -6.01 4.60
CA ALA A 81 -16.74 -7.37 4.50
C ALA A 81 -17.10 -8.23 5.73
N PRO A 82 -17.18 -9.56 5.60
CA PRO A 82 -17.34 -10.44 6.76
C PRO A 82 -16.15 -10.35 7.73
N PHE A 83 -16.41 -10.29 9.03
CA PHE A 83 -15.39 -10.19 10.09
C PHE A 83 -14.28 -11.26 10.00
N ARG A 84 -14.62 -12.50 9.60
CA ARG A 84 -13.66 -13.60 9.45
C ARG A 84 -12.51 -13.31 8.47
N LYS A 85 -12.67 -12.33 7.57
CA LYS A 85 -11.63 -11.95 6.60
C LYS A 85 -10.44 -11.22 7.23
N LEU A 86 -10.59 -10.64 8.43
CA LEU A 86 -9.50 -9.98 9.16
C LEU A 86 -8.33 -10.91 9.45
N LEU A 87 -8.60 -12.22 9.59
CA LEU A 87 -7.63 -13.24 9.93
C LEU A 87 -6.84 -13.77 8.72
N LYS A 88 -7.15 -13.33 7.49
CA LYS A 88 -6.45 -13.82 6.29
C LYS A 88 -5.04 -13.25 6.19
N ALA A 89 -4.05 -14.11 6.00
CA ALA A 89 -2.65 -13.72 5.80
C ALA A 89 -2.42 -12.80 4.59
N THR A 90 -3.27 -12.90 3.56
CA THR A 90 -3.25 -12.04 2.36
C THR A 90 -3.50 -10.56 2.67
N ASN A 91 -3.93 -10.22 3.89
CA ASN A 91 -4.11 -8.84 4.37
C ASN A 91 -2.79 -8.03 4.48
N ARG A 92 -1.63 -8.64 4.17
CA ARG A 92 -0.31 -8.00 4.33
C ARG A 92 0.50 -7.84 3.03
N GLY A 93 0.13 -8.53 1.96
CA GLY A 93 0.90 -8.50 0.70
C GLY A 93 0.78 -7.17 -0.05
N HIS A 94 1.82 -6.84 -0.81
CA HIS A 94 1.83 -5.81 -1.83
C HIS A 94 2.10 -6.49 -3.19
N THR A 95 1.24 -6.27 -4.17
CA THR A 95 1.43 -6.75 -5.53
C THR A 95 1.97 -5.60 -6.37
N PHE A 96 3.28 -5.61 -6.60
CA PHE A 96 3.99 -4.55 -7.33
C PHE A 96 3.84 -4.68 -8.84
N TYR A 97 3.90 -3.54 -9.53
CA TYR A 97 3.93 -3.46 -10.99
C TYR A 97 5.02 -2.46 -11.46
N THR A 98 5.62 -2.71 -12.61
CA THR A 98 6.82 -2.01 -13.12
C THR A 98 6.58 -1.17 -14.38
N ASP A 99 5.33 -1.03 -14.81
CA ASP A 99 4.85 -0.60 -16.15
C ASP A 99 4.77 -1.70 -17.20
N GLY A 100 3.85 -1.48 -18.15
CA GLY A 100 3.79 -2.08 -19.47
C GLY A 100 4.23 -1.10 -20.54
#